data_AF-A0A2D8CT08-F1
#
_entry.id   AF-A0A2D8CT08-F1
#
_cell.length_a   1.000
_cell.length_b   1.000
_cell.length_c   1.000
_cell.angle_alpha   90.00
_cell.angle_beta   90.00
_cell.angle_gamma   90.00
#
_symmetry.space_group_name_H-M   'P 1'
#
loop_
_entity.id
_entity.type
_entity.pdbx_description
1 polymer ?
#
loop_
_entity_poly.entity_id
_entity_poly.type
_entity_poly.pdbx_seq_one_letter_code
_entity_poly.pdbx_strand_id
1 'polypeptide(L)' 'NHASLVKRFFNIFDAFWVLKFVHFYRDNIQSNEKLLDCVNQLLQLNAGITLKSELEQLGFMRNWDKKRGSI' A
#
# COMPACT_ATOMS: atom_id res chain seq x y z
N ASN A 1 -33.16 6.89 -12.29
CA ASN A 1 -31.76 7.01 -12.80
C ASN A 1 -30.96 8.22 -12.31
N HIS A 2 -31.56 9.31 -11.78
CA HIS A 2 -30.76 10.43 -11.22
C HIS A 2 -30.11 10.15 -9.85
N ALA A 3 -30.78 9.41 -8.96
CA ALA A 3 -30.28 9.14 -7.61
C ALA A 3 -28.98 8.28 -7.58
N SER A 4 -28.80 7.37 -8.56
CA SER A 4 -27.58 6.54 -8.64
C SER A 4 -26.36 7.34 -9.08
N LEU A 5 -26.54 8.34 -9.96
CA LEU A 5 -25.46 9.22 -10.42
C LEU A 5 -24.98 10.16 -9.31
N VAL A 6 -25.92 10.70 -8.52
CA VAL A 6 -25.60 11.55 -7.35
C VAL A 6 -24.81 10.76 -6.30
N LYS A 7 -25.24 9.53 -5.98
CA LYS A 7 -24.49 8.66 -5.06
C LYS A 7 -23.09 8.35 -5.55
N ARG A 8 -22.92 8.07 -6.85
CA ARG A 8 -21.61 7.80 -7.45
C ARG A 8 -20.69 9.03 -7.41
N PHE A 9 -21.23 10.23 -7.62
CA PHE A 9 -20.48 11.47 -7.48
C PHE A 9 -19.93 11.66 -6.08
N PHE A 10 -20.77 11.51 -5.05
CA PHE A 10 -20.31 11.63 -3.66
C PHE A 10 -19.29 10.56 -3.27
N ASN A 11 -19.48 9.31 -3.71
CA ASN A 11 -18.48 8.26 -3.48
C ASN A 11 -17.12 8.58 -4.12
N ILE A 12 -17.10 9.12 -5.35
CA ILE A 12 -15.85 9.51 -6.02
C ILE A 12 -15.23 10.73 -5.34
N PHE A 13 -16.05 11.69 -4.94
CA PHE A 13 -15.60 12.89 -4.24
C PHE A 13 -14.98 12.53 -2.88
N ASP A 14 -15.63 11.68 -2.10
CA ASP A 14 -15.09 11.19 -0.83
C ASP A 14 -13.81 10.40 -1.03
N ALA A 15 -13.76 9.51 -2.03
CA ALA A 15 -12.53 8.79 -2.37
C ALA A 15 -11.39 9.73 -2.76
N PHE A 16 -11.68 10.82 -3.48
CA PHE A 16 -10.71 11.85 -3.82
C PHE A 16 -10.17 12.57 -2.58
N TRP A 17 -11.03 12.93 -1.63
CA TRP A 17 -10.61 13.55 -0.37
C TRP A 17 -9.78 12.61 0.50
N VAL A 18 -10.16 11.34 0.57
CA VAL A 18 -9.37 10.31 1.27
C VAL A 18 -7.99 10.18 0.62
N LEU A 19 -7.92 10.11 -0.71
CA LEU A 19 -6.64 10.05 -1.43
C LEU A 19 -5.78 11.30 -1.14
N LYS A 20 -6.38 12.49 -1.18
CA LYS A 20 -5.70 13.75 -0.88
C LYS A 20 -5.19 13.78 0.56
N PHE A 21 -5.96 13.26 1.51
CA PHE A 21 -5.56 13.13 2.91
C PHE A 21 -4.38 12.17 3.08
N VAL A 22 -4.43 10.99 2.46
CA VAL A 22 -3.32 10.00 2.50
C VAL A 22 -2.04 10.60 1.94
N HIS A 23 -2.11 11.32 0.81
CA HIS A 23 -0.95 12.00 0.25
C HIS A 23 -0.45 13.11 1.17
N PHE A 24 -1.33 13.95 1.72
CA PHE A 24 -0.95 14.98 2.67
C PHE A 24 -0.24 14.40 3.90
N TYR A 25 -0.80 13.33 4.49
CA TYR A 25 -0.22 12.66 5.64
C TYR A 25 1.16 12.06 5.30
N ARG A 26 1.28 11.37 4.17
CA ARG A 26 2.53 10.82 3.67
C ARG A 26 3.59 11.91 3.48
N ASP A 27 3.22 13.05 2.91
CA ASP A 27 4.18 14.07 2.50
C ASP A 27 4.60 15.00 3.65
N ASN A 28 3.77 15.17 4.68
CA ASN A 28 4.00 16.14 5.76
C ASN A 28 4.32 15.51 7.12
N ILE A 29 3.87 14.29 7.39
CA ILE A 29 3.99 13.65 8.71
C ILE A 29 4.96 12.47 8.65
N GLN A 30 4.88 11.65 7.60
CA GLN A 30 5.79 10.53 7.42
C GLN A 30 7.08 11.00 6.73
N SER A 31 8.24 10.81 7.36
CA SER A 31 9.50 11.02 6.66
C SER A 31 9.62 10.00 5.52
N ASN A 32 10.19 10.40 4.38
CA ASN A 32 10.52 9.47 3.30
C ASN A 32 11.56 8.47 3.81
N GLU A 33 11.10 7.29 4.21
CA GLU A 33 11.95 6.16 4.57
C GLU A 33 12.37 5.40 3.30
N LYS A 34 13.53 4.75 3.33
CA LYS A 34 13.97 3.95 2.19
C LYS A 34 13.02 2.77 2.01
N LEU A 35 12.67 2.48 0.77
CA LEU A 35 11.79 1.38 0.42
C LEU A 35 12.28 0.04 1.02
N LEU A 36 13.60 -0.16 1.02
CA LEU A 36 14.24 -1.34 1.62
C LEU A 36 13.92 -1.51 3.11
N ASP A 37 13.90 -0.41 3.87
CA ASP A 37 13.65 -0.42 5.31
C ASP A 37 12.15 -0.68 5.58
N CYS A 38 11.26 -0.01 4.85
CA CYS A 38 9.81 -0.23 4.92
C CYS A 38 9.44 -1.68 4.59
N VAL A 39 10.03 -2.25 3.54
CA VAL A 39 9.77 -3.64 3.14
C VAL A 39 10.32 -4.59 4.20
N ASN A 40 11.52 -4.35 4.75
CA ASN A 40 12.05 -5.17 5.83
C ASN A 40 11.20 -5.13 7.10
N GLN A 41 10.66 -3.97 7.50
CA GLN A 41 9.71 -3.88 8.61
C GLN A 41 8.47 -4.73 8.34
N LEU A 42 7.91 -4.67 7.12
CA LEU A 42 6.75 -5.47 6.73
C LEU A 42 7.06 -6.97 6.70
N LEU A 43 8.22 -7.37 6.19
CA LEU A 43 8.67 -8.77 6.19
C LEU A 43 8.91 -9.29 7.61
N GLN A 44 9.45 -8.46 8.49
CA GLN A 44 9.69 -8.81 9.88
C GLN A 44 8.38 -9.03 10.65
N LEU A 45 7.38 -8.16 10.45
CA LEU A 45 6.07 -8.29 11.10
C LEU A 45 5.30 -9.55 10.70
N ASN A 46 5.46 -10.01 9.47
CA ASN A 46 4.65 -11.10 8.94
C ASN A 46 5.37 -12.46 8.83
N ALA A 47 6.68 -12.43 8.59
CA ALA A 47 7.48 -13.63 8.34
C ALA A 47 8.72 -13.72 9.25
N GLY A 48 9.06 -12.66 10.00
CA GLY A 48 10.26 -12.63 10.84
C GLY A 48 11.57 -12.61 10.05
N ILE A 49 11.54 -12.20 8.78
CA ILE A 49 12.70 -12.24 7.87
C ILE A 49 13.15 -10.81 7.55
N THR A 50 14.47 -10.62 7.45
CA THR A 50 15.09 -9.38 6.98
C THR A 50 16.01 -9.69 5.79
N LEU A 51 15.84 -8.95 4.70
CA LEU A 51 16.60 -9.14 3.45
C LEU A 51 17.51 -7.94 3.21
N LYS A 52 18.71 -8.20 2.70
CA LYS A 52 19.76 -7.18 2.51
C LYS A 52 19.70 -6.50 1.14
N SER A 53 19.03 -7.11 0.18
CA SER A 53 18.94 -6.64 -1.20
C SER A 53 17.49 -6.42 -1.62
N GLU A 54 17.23 -5.30 -2.31
CA GLU A 54 15.92 -4.99 -2.89
C GLU A 54 15.47 -6.07 -3.88
N LEU A 55 16.41 -6.69 -4.59
CA LEU A 55 16.12 -7.73 -5.59
C LEU A 55 15.64 -9.03 -4.92
N GLU A 56 16.21 -9.36 -3.75
CA GLU A 56 15.76 -10.48 -2.92
C GLU A 56 14.37 -10.19 -2.32
N GLN A 57 14.14 -8.96 -1.87
CA GLN A 57 12.83 -8.52 -1.38
C GLN A 57 11.74 -8.65 -2.45
N LEU A 58 12.01 -8.19 -3.67
CA LEU A 58 11.09 -8.33 -4.80
C LEU A 58 10.81 -9.79 -5.15
N GLY A 59 11.84 -10.64 -5.15
CA GLY A 59 11.68 -12.08 -5.37
C GLY A 59 10.79 -12.74 -4.32
N PHE A 60 11.00 -12.39 -3.04
CA PHE A 60 10.20 -12.91 -1.94
C PHE A 60 8.74 -12.44 -2.01
N MET A 61 8.51 -11.14 -2.22
CA MET A 61 7.16 -10.57 -2.35
C MET A 61 6.41 -11.18 -3.53
N ARG A 62 7.08 -11.41 -4.66
CA ARG A 62 6.46 -12.08 -5.82
C ARG A 62 6.05 -13.52 -5.52
N ASN A 63 6.88 -14.27 -4.78
CA ASN A 63 6.53 -15.62 -4.37
C ASN A 63 5.40 -15.64 -3.34
N TRP A 64 5.36 -14.65 -2.45
CA TRP A 64 4.28 -14.50 -1.49
C TRP A 64 2.96 -14.15 -2.18
N ASP A 65 2.98 -13.22 -3.12
CA ASP A 65 1.79 -12.83 -3.90
C ASP A 65 1.19 -14.03 -4.65
N LYS A 66 2.04 -14.84 -5.32
CA LYS A 66 1.62 -16.10 -5.96
C LYS A 66 0.96 -17.08 -4.99
N LYS A 67 1.40 -17.16 -3.73
CA LYS A 67 0.77 -18.01 -2.71
C LYS A 67 -0.61 -17.48 -2.29
N ARG A 68 -0.82 -16.17 -2.30
CA ARG A 68 -2.11 -15.55 -1.94
C ARG A 68 -3.18 -15.72 -3.02
N GLY A 69 -2.79 -15.69 -4.30
CA GLY A 69 -3.71 -15.89 -5.43
C GLY A 69 -4.10 -17.35 -5.71
N SER A 70 -3.59 -18.31 -4.92
CA SER A 70 -3.87 -19.74 -5.08
C SER A 70 -4.88 -20.28 -4.06
N ILE A 71 -5.61 -19.38 -3.39
CA ILE A 71 -6.69 -19.68 -2.43
C ILE A 71 -8.02 -19.31 -3.07
#